data_AF-A0A2S5ACP7-F1
#
_entry.id   AF-A0A2S5ACP7-F1
#
_cell.length_a   1.000
_cell.length_b   1.000
_cell.length_c   1.000
_cell.angle_alpha   90.00
_cell.angle_beta   90.00
_cell.angle_gamma   90.00
#
_symmetry.space_group_name_H-M   'P 1'
#
loop_
_entity.id
_entity.type
_entity.pdbx_description
1 polymer ?
#
loop_
_entity_poly.entity_id
_entity_poly.type
_entity_poly.pdbx_seq_one_letter_code
_entity_poly.pdbx_strand_id
1 'polypeptide(L)'
;MNAENKYQNIPILLAFAFFYNLITFFLVHNINQDESISLSYLFIFPLFWIVAGISIAIYIRTDKIKITNYLEKIVLGFSTPLPFFIFLIIWHSISPVSHINSTSEYERSGLKYKQIEYTYSNLKPERKEYYISTGYGWIKDSIWEFYSKDGKIIKKENYMKNKYRK
;
A
#
# COMPACT_ATOMS: atom_id res chain seq x y z
N MET A 1 24.75 -7.65 -39.82
CA MET A 1 24.18 -6.64 -38.89
C MET A 1 25.19 -6.43 -37.76
N ASN A 2 25.79 -5.23 -37.66
CA ASN A 2 26.74 -4.89 -36.60
C ASN A 2 26.05 -4.88 -35.23
N ALA A 3 26.65 -5.55 -34.25
CA ALA A 3 26.16 -5.63 -32.88
C ALA A 3 26.14 -4.26 -32.17
N GLU A 4 26.94 -3.30 -32.63
CA GLU A 4 27.07 -1.97 -32.03
C GLU A 4 25.78 -1.14 -32.06
N ASN A 5 24.86 -1.40 -33.00
CA ASN A 5 23.59 -0.66 -33.09
C ASN A 5 22.41 -1.34 -32.39
N LYS A 6 22.58 -2.56 -31.85
CA LYS A 6 21.45 -3.37 -31.35
C LYS A 6 20.93 -2.92 -29.97
N TYR A 7 21.69 -2.08 -29.26
CA TYR A 7 21.43 -1.70 -27.87
C TYR A 7 21.63 -0.20 -27.59
N GLN A 8 21.72 0.62 -28.63
CA GLN A 8 22.03 2.04 -28.51
C GLN A 8 21.07 2.79 -27.56
N ASN A 9 19.82 2.35 -27.47
CA ASN A 9 18.78 3.00 -26.67
C ASN A 9 18.72 2.55 -25.21
N ILE A 10 19.38 1.42 -24.87
CA ILE A 10 19.32 0.84 -23.52
C ILE A 10 19.76 1.84 -22.42
N PRO A 11 20.87 2.58 -22.56
CA PRO A 11 21.31 3.49 -21.51
C PRO A 11 20.26 4.58 -21.18
N ILE A 12 19.61 5.14 -22.21
CA ILE A 12 18.58 6.17 -22.05
C ILE A 12 17.33 5.58 -21.39
N LEU A 13 16.90 4.39 -21.85
CA LEU A 13 15.75 3.69 -21.27
C LEU A 13 16.01 3.30 -19.81
N LEU A 14 17.24 2.87 -19.47
CA LEU A 14 17.63 2.57 -18.09
C LEU A 14 17.63 3.81 -17.21
N ALA A 15 18.15 4.95 -17.71
CA ALA A 15 18.10 6.21 -16.99
C ALA A 15 16.65 6.63 -16.71
N PHE A 16 15.78 6.54 -17.72
CA PHE A 16 14.35 6.81 -17.54
C PHE A 16 13.70 5.88 -16.51
N ALA A 17 13.93 4.56 -16.62
CA ALA A 17 13.41 3.58 -15.68
C ALA A 17 13.91 3.85 -14.24
N PHE A 18 15.19 4.21 -14.08
CA PHE A 18 15.77 4.55 -12.79
C PHE A 18 15.08 5.76 -12.16
N PHE A 19 14.95 6.88 -12.88
CA PHE A 19 14.28 8.08 -12.36
C PHE A 19 12.79 7.83 -12.09
N TYR A 20 12.11 7.08 -12.96
CA TYR A 20 10.71 6.71 -12.78
C TYR A 20 10.51 5.95 -11.46
N ASN A 21 11.35 4.94 -11.19
CA ASN A 21 11.26 4.15 -9.97
C ASN A 21 11.72 4.92 -8.73
N LEU A 22 12.71 5.81 -8.85
CA LEU A 22 13.16 6.69 -7.76
C LEU A 22 12.05 7.63 -7.30
N ILE A 23 11.35 8.28 -8.25
CA ILE A 23 10.21 9.15 -7.95
C ILE A 23 9.05 8.34 -7.35
N THR A 24 8.75 7.17 -7.92
CA THR A 24 7.72 6.26 -7.39
C THR A 24 8.02 5.87 -5.94
N PHE A 25 9.26 5.48 -5.65
CA PHE A 25 9.70 5.14 -4.29
C PHE A 25 9.57 6.33 -3.34
N PHE A 26 9.98 7.53 -3.78
CA PHE A 26 9.82 8.75 -2.98
C PHE A 26 8.35 9.03 -2.65
N LEU A 27 7.43 8.90 -3.62
CA LEU A 27 5.99 9.06 -3.39
C LEU A 27 5.45 8.05 -2.37
N VAL A 28 5.83 6.77 -2.49
CA VAL A 28 5.45 5.72 -1.54
C VAL A 28 5.99 5.99 -0.15
N HIS A 29 7.24 6.42 -0.05
CA HIS A 29 7.87 6.74 1.23
C HIS A 29 7.10 7.83 1.97
N ASN A 30 6.71 8.91 1.27
CA ASN A 30 5.92 9.98 1.87
C ASN A 30 4.55 9.51 2.36
N ILE A 31 3.85 8.66 1.59
CA ILE A 31 2.56 8.08 2.02
C ILE A 31 2.70 7.29 3.32
N ASN A 32 3.80 6.56 3.48
CA ASN A 32 4.01 5.76 4.68
C ASN A 32 4.39 6.61 5.90
N GLN A 33 4.83 7.86 5.72
CA GLN A 33 5.09 8.81 6.81
C GLN A 33 3.84 9.61 7.19
N ASP A 34 2.93 9.82 6.24
CA ASP A 34 1.67 10.53 6.48
C ASP A 34 0.64 9.58 7.13
N GLU A 35 0.37 9.78 8.43
CA GLU A 35 -0.65 9.00 9.17
C GLU A 35 -2.07 9.16 8.60
N SER A 36 -2.33 10.28 7.90
CA SER A 36 -3.49 10.45 7.05
C SER A 36 -3.07 10.19 5.61
N ILE A 37 -3.45 9.04 5.04
CA ILE A 37 -3.36 8.82 3.58
C ILE A 37 -4.19 9.92 2.93
N SER A 38 -3.53 11.02 2.57
CA SER A 38 -4.23 12.19 2.06
C SER A 38 -4.74 11.86 0.66
N LEU A 39 -6.00 12.21 0.40
CA LEU A 39 -6.69 11.96 -0.86
C LEU A 39 -5.88 12.46 -2.08
N SER A 40 -4.98 13.43 -1.87
CA SER A 40 -4.04 13.95 -2.86
C SER A 40 -3.20 12.85 -3.52
N TYR A 41 -2.77 11.81 -2.80
CA TYR A 41 -1.96 10.74 -3.38
C TYR A 41 -2.72 9.88 -4.39
N LEU A 42 -4.04 9.80 -4.29
CA LEU A 42 -4.89 9.16 -5.31
C LEU A 42 -4.85 9.91 -6.65
N PHE A 43 -4.55 11.21 -6.63
CA PHE A 43 -4.46 12.03 -7.83
C PHE A 43 -3.01 12.16 -8.33
N ILE A 44 -2.03 12.23 -7.41
CA ILE A 44 -0.61 12.41 -7.75
C ILE A 44 -0.07 11.21 -8.53
N PHE A 45 -0.37 9.97 -8.13
CA PHE A 45 0.12 8.78 -8.83
C PHE A 45 -0.36 8.67 -10.28
N PRO A 46 -1.68 8.73 -10.57
CA PRO A 46 -2.16 8.71 -11.94
C PRO A 46 -1.60 9.86 -12.77
N LEU A 47 -1.51 11.07 -12.20
CA LEU A 47 -0.97 12.22 -12.91
C LEU A 47 0.50 12.00 -13.30
N PHE A 48 1.32 11.52 -12.36
CA PHE A 48 2.72 11.17 -12.62
C PHE A 48 2.84 10.11 -13.72
N TRP A 49 2.04 9.03 -13.66
CA TRP A 49 2.07 7.97 -14.67
C TRP A 49 1.64 8.46 -16.06
N ILE A 50 0.66 9.34 -16.13
CA ILE A 50 0.22 9.96 -17.40
C ILE A 50 1.36 10.80 -17.97
N VAL A 51 2.00 11.65 -17.17
CA VAL A 51 3.12 12.50 -17.63
C VAL A 51 4.32 11.65 -18.07
N ALA A 52 4.68 10.62 -17.29
CA ALA A 52 5.73 9.66 -17.65
C ALA A 52 5.40 8.89 -18.94
N GLY A 53 4.15 8.44 -19.11
CA GLY A 53 3.70 7.76 -20.32
C GLY A 53 3.71 8.66 -21.55
N ILE A 54 3.26 9.92 -21.42
CA ILE A 54 3.29 10.90 -22.51
C ILE A 54 4.73 11.22 -22.92
N SER A 55 5.61 11.47 -21.94
CA SER A 55 7.02 11.77 -22.22
C SER A 55 7.72 10.65 -22.98
N ILE A 56 7.52 9.38 -22.59
CA ILE A 56 8.11 8.25 -23.33
C ILE A 56 7.48 8.06 -24.71
N ALA A 57 6.16 8.28 -24.83
CA ALA A 57 5.45 8.17 -26.12
C ALA A 57 5.92 9.25 -27.12
N ILE A 58 6.13 10.49 -26.67
CA ILE A 58 6.72 11.56 -27.49
C ILE A 58 8.14 11.16 -27.92
N TYR A 59 8.93 10.62 -27.00
CA TYR A 59 10.31 10.22 -27.29
C TYR A 59 10.40 9.09 -28.32
N ILE A 60 9.48 8.14 -28.30
CA ILE A 60 9.35 7.07 -29.30
C ILE A 60 8.85 7.63 -30.63
N ARG A 61 7.82 8.49 -30.60
CA ARG A 61 7.17 9.03 -31.81
C ARG A 61 8.07 9.96 -32.63
N THR A 62 9.04 10.61 -31.98
CA THR A 62 10.01 11.50 -32.66
C THR A 62 11.13 10.74 -33.39
N ASP A 63 11.01 9.41 -33.56
CA ASP A 63 11.98 8.51 -34.22
C ASP A 63 13.41 8.56 -33.62
N LYS A 64 13.58 9.20 -32.44
CA LYS A 64 14.85 9.24 -31.72
C LYS A 64 15.26 7.86 -31.19
N ILE A 65 14.29 6.98 -30.95
CA ILE A 65 14.49 5.62 -30.45
C ILE A 65 13.55 4.67 -31.20
N LYS A 66 14.09 3.59 -31.77
CA LYS A 66 13.29 2.48 -32.31
C LYS A 66 13.43 1.26 -31.39
N ILE A 67 12.32 0.91 -30.73
CA ILE A 67 12.27 -0.25 -29.84
C ILE A 67 12.17 -1.50 -30.70
N THR A 68 13.29 -2.17 -30.88
CA THR A 68 13.38 -3.37 -31.72
C THR A 68 13.70 -4.61 -30.89
N ASN A 69 14.40 -4.43 -29.77
CA ASN A 69 14.93 -5.52 -28.98
C ASN A 69 13.99 -5.93 -27.83
N TYR A 70 14.02 -7.21 -27.47
CA TYR A 70 13.30 -7.73 -26.31
C TYR A 70 13.77 -7.09 -25.00
N LEU A 71 15.09 -6.84 -24.85
CA LEU A 71 15.62 -6.18 -23.66
C LEU A 71 15.13 -4.73 -23.53
N GLU A 72 15.03 -3.98 -24.64
CA GLU A 72 14.49 -2.62 -24.62
C GLU A 72 13.02 -2.60 -24.17
N LYS A 73 12.22 -3.60 -24.59
CA LYS A 73 10.83 -3.76 -24.15
C LYS A 73 10.74 -4.08 -22.66
N ILE A 74 11.64 -4.90 -22.12
CA ILE A 74 11.69 -5.19 -20.67
C ILE A 74 11.99 -3.91 -19.89
N VAL A 75 13.03 -3.17 -20.27
CA VAL A 75 13.42 -1.91 -19.59
C VAL A 75 12.30 -0.88 -19.67
N LEU A 76 11.60 -0.80 -20.80
CA LEU A 76 10.41 0.04 -20.92
C LEU A 76 9.28 -0.44 -20.00
N GLY A 77 9.08 -1.75 -19.85
CA GLY A 77 8.15 -2.32 -18.88
C GLY A 77 8.44 -1.88 -17.44
N PHE A 78 9.73 -1.75 -17.08
CA PHE A 78 10.16 -1.19 -15.79
C PHE A 78 9.85 0.30 -15.61
N SER A 79 9.44 0.99 -16.68
CA SER A 79 9.08 2.40 -16.71
C SER A 79 7.56 2.63 -16.74
N THR A 80 6.80 1.61 -16.34
CA THR A 80 5.32 1.63 -16.28
C THR A 80 4.84 1.48 -14.85
N PRO A 81 3.52 1.59 -14.57
CA PRO A 81 2.98 1.31 -13.24
C PRO A 81 3.12 -0.17 -12.83
N LEU A 82 3.42 -1.08 -13.76
CA LEU A 82 3.41 -2.52 -13.52
C LEU A 82 4.39 -2.98 -12.43
N PRO A 83 5.69 -2.62 -12.46
CA PRO A 83 6.62 -2.91 -11.36
C PRO A 83 6.12 -2.44 -9.99
N PHE A 84 5.46 -1.29 -9.93
CA PHE A 84 4.89 -0.78 -8.69
C PHE A 84 3.77 -1.68 -8.16
N PHE A 85 2.83 -2.11 -9.00
CA PHE A 85 1.81 -3.06 -8.59
C PHE A 85 2.38 -4.42 -8.17
N ILE A 86 3.38 -4.93 -8.90
CA ILE A 86 4.09 -6.16 -8.54
C ILE A 86 4.75 -5.99 -7.16
N PHE A 87 5.42 -4.86 -6.93
CA PHE A 87 6.02 -4.54 -5.64
C PHE A 87 4.98 -4.49 -4.53
N LEU A 88 3.83 -3.84 -4.73
CA LEU A 88 2.75 -3.79 -3.73
C LEU A 88 2.24 -5.19 -3.37
N ILE A 89 2.04 -6.05 -4.36
CA ILE A 89 1.57 -7.43 -4.14
C ILE A 89 2.60 -8.23 -3.31
N ILE A 90 3.88 -8.15 -3.69
CA ILE A 90 4.96 -8.83 -2.99
C ILE A 90 5.10 -8.28 -1.56
N TRP A 91 5.09 -6.95 -1.40
CA TRP A 91 5.20 -6.27 -0.12
C TRP A 91 4.06 -6.69 0.82
N HIS A 92 2.82 -6.67 0.32
CA HIS A 92 1.67 -7.11 1.10
C HIS A 92 1.77 -8.58 1.48
N SER A 93 2.26 -9.45 0.60
CA SER A 93 2.39 -10.89 0.86
C SER A 93 3.47 -11.24 1.89
N ILE A 94 4.54 -10.45 1.97
CA ILE A 94 5.70 -10.73 2.84
C ILE A 94 5.58 -9.98 4.17
N SER A 95 4.86 -8.86 4.23
CA SER A 95 4.80 -8.03 5.44
C SER A 95 4.20 -8.83 6.61
N PRO A 96 4.95 -9.02 7.71
CA PRO A 96 4.44 -9.68 8.92
C PRO A 96 3.59 -8.73 9.78
N VAL A 97 3.43 -7.47 9.36
CA VAL A 97 2.83 -6.40 10.17
C VAL A 97 1.32 -6.50 10.09
N SER A 98 0.70 -6.52 11.26
CA SER A 98 -0.75 -6.46 11.42
C SER A 98 -1.30 -5.16 10.85
N HIS A 99 -2.26 -5.23 9.94
CA HIS A 99 -2.89 -4.05 9.36
C HIS A 99 -4.23 -3.80 10.03
N ILE A 100 -4.53 -2.54 10.36
CA ILE A 100 -5.89 -2.15 10.75
C ILE A 100 -6.77 -2.31 9.52
N ASN A 101 -7.64 -3.31 9.54
CA ASN A 101 -8.60 -3.59 8.48
C ASN A 101 -9.81 -2.66 8.57
N SER A 102 -10.31 -2.45 9.79
CA SER A 102 -11.43 -1.57 10.02
C SER A 102 -11.34 -0.92 11.40
N THR A 103 -11.80 0.32 11.46
CA THR A 103 -12.09 1.01 12.71
C THR A 103 -13.53 1.50 12.62
N SER A 104 -14.37 1.08 13.54
CA SER A 104 -15.77 1.51 13.61
C SER A 104 -16.06 2.13 14.97
N GLU A 105 -16.74 3.27 14.95
CA GLU A 105 -17.22 3.93 16.15
C GLU A 105 -18.75 3.90 16.12
N TYR A 106 -19.37 3.53 17.24
CA TYR A 106 -20.82 3.42 17.32
C TYR A 106 -21.31 3.81 18.71
N GLU A 107 -22.55 4.28 18.80
CA GLU A 107 -23.18 4.65 20.06
C GLU A 107 -24.21 3.59 20.48
N ARG A 108 -24.16 3.18 21.74
CA ARG A 108 -25.13 2.24 22.32
C ARG A 108 -25.42 2.64 23.75
N SER A 109 -26.71 2.81 24.08
CA SER A 109 -27.15 3.19 25.43
C SER A 109 -26.49 4.49 25.95
N GLY A 110 -26.28 5.48 25.07
CA GLY A 110 -25.66 6.77 25.42
C GLY A 110 -24.14 6.71 25.65
N LEU A 111 -23.50 5.57 25.39
CA LEU A 111 -22.05 5.39 25.48
C LEU A 111 -21.48 5.19 24.06
N LYS A 112 -20.34 5.83 23.79
CA LYS A 112 -19.61 5.65 22.51
C LYS A 112 -18.64 4.49 22.64
N TYR A 113 -18.64 3.62 21.65
CA TYR A 113 -17.78 2.45 21.52
C TYR A 113 -16.91 2.58 20.29
N LYS A 114 -15.73 1.97 20.34
CA LYS A 114 -14.80 1.86 19.22
C LYS A 114 -14.37 0.42 19.08
N GLN A 115 -14.49 -0.12 17.88
CA GLN A 115 -14.00 -1.45 17.51
C GLN A 115 -12.89 -1.28 16.48
N ILE A 116 -11.79 -2.01 16.68
CA ILE A 116 -10.67 -2.05 15.76
C ILE A 116 -10.42 -3.50 15.37
N GLU A 117 -10.48 -3.78 14.08
CA GLU A 117 -10.15 -5.10 13.54
C GLU A 117 -8.79 -5.05 12.85
N TYR A 118 -7.95 -6.01 13.20
CA TYR A 118 -6.65 -6.22 12.59
C TYR A 118 -6.69 -7.48 11.74
N THR A 119 -6.06 -7.42 10.58
CA THR A 119 -5.86 -8.57 9.70
C THR A 119 -4.38 -8.79 9.44
N TYR A 120 -4.04 -10.07 9.29
CA TYR A 120 -2.78 -10.47 8.69
C TYR A 120 -2.69 -9.98 7.23
N SER A 121 -1.47 -10.01 6.68
CA SER A 121 -1.18 -9.77 5.26
C SER A 121 -1.96 -10.66 4.29
N ASN A 122 -2.44 -11.82 4.73
CA ASN A 122 -3.28 -12.70 3.92
C ASN A 122 -4.78 -12.41 4.06
N LEU A 123 -5.14 -11.23 4.57
CA LEU A 123 -6.51 -10.75 4.79
C LEU A 123 -7.32 -11.57 5.81
N LYS A 124 -6.68 -12.50 6.53
CA LYS A 124 -7.33 -13.24 7.61
C LYS A 124 -7.36 -12.41 8.89
N PRO A 125 -8.42 -12.55 9.71
CA PRO A 125 -8.51 -11.84 10.98
C PRO A 125 -7.35 -12.24 11.88
N GLU A 126 -6.74 -11.24 12.51
CA GLU A 126 -5.66 -11.40 13.49
C GLU A 126 -6.13 -11.04 14.88
N ARG A 127 -6.81 -9.90 15.02
CA ARG A 127 -7.24 -9.39 16.33
C ARG A 127 -8.47 -8.51 16.22
N LYS A 128 -9.36 -8.63 17.20
CA LYS A 128 -10.48 -7.68 17.39
C LYS A 128 -10.36 -7.05 18.76
N GLU A 129 -10.27 -5.72 18.77
CA GLU A 129 -10.19 -4.91 19.97
C GLU A 129 -11.43 -4.06 20.12
N TYR A 130 -11.86 -3.87 21.36
CA TYR A 130 -13.06 -3.10 21.72
C TYR A 130 -12.72 -2.09 22.81
N TYR A 131 -13.27 -0.90 22.66
CA TYR A 131 -13.03 0.22 23.55
C TYR A 131 -14.33 0.97 23.82
N ILE A 132 -14.39 1.64 24.96
CA ILE A 132 -15.48 2.54 25.35
C ILE A 132 -14.92 3.94 25.63
N SER A 133 -15.66 4.97 25.22
CA SER A 133 -15.27 6.36 25.46
C SER A 133 -15.63 6.78 26.89
N THR A 134 -14.72 7.50 27.55
CA THR A 134 -14.98 8.15 28.84
C THR A 134 -15.13 9.67 28.74
N GLY A 135 -15.21 10.21 27.51
CA GLY A 135 -15.16 11.64 27.26
C GLY A 135 -13.75 12.24 27.28
N TYR A 136 -12.80 11.62 28.00
CA TYR A 136 -11.38 12.03 28.04
C TYR A 136 -10.47 11.11 27.21
N GLY A 137 -10.97 9.96 26.76
CA GLY A 137 -10.21 9.00 25.98
C GLY A 137 -10.96 7.68 25.77
N TRP A 138 -10.24 6.70 25.21
CA TRP A 138 -10.75 5.34 24.95
C TRP A 138 -10.16 4.36 25.96
N ILE A 139 -11.02 3.63 26.66
CA ILE A 139 -10.62 2.58 27.61
C ILE A 139 -10.95 1.21 27.05
N LYS A 140 -10.08 0.21 27.25
CA LYS A 140 -10.32 -1.17 26.83
C LYS A 140 -11.60 -1.72 27.47
N ASP A 141 -12.46 -2.30 26.65
CA ASP A 141 -13.72 -2.91 27.08
C ASP A 141 -13.93 -4.27 26.39
N SER A 142 -14.89 -5.06 26.89
CA SER A 142 -15.35 -6.30 26.26
C SER A 142 -14.26 -7.38 26.10
N ILE A 143 -14.53 -8.45 25.36
CA ILE A 143 -13.57 -9.53 25.13
C ILE A 143 -12.81 -9.24 23.86
N TRP A 144 -11.50 -9.10 23.98
CA TRP A 144 -10.62 -9.01 22.83
C TRP A 144 -10.26 -10.41 22.37
N GLU A 145 -10.29 -10.62 21.06
CA GLU A 145 -10.01 -11.92 20.45
C GLU A 145 -8.77 -11.81 19.58
N PHE A 146 -7.90 -12.82 19.70
CA PHE A 146 -6.70 -12.97 18.90
C PHE A 146 -6.77 -14.30 18.17
N TYR A 147 -6.44 -14.28 16.89
CA TYR A 147 -6.58 -15.40 15.98
C TYR A 147 -5.21 -15.83 15.47
N SER A 148 -5.05 -17.10 15.13
CA SER A 148 -3.91 -17.59 14.35
C SER A 148 -4.07 -17.26 12.88
N LYS A 149 -3.01 -17.43 12.08
CA LYS A 149 -3.07 -17.36 10.61
C LYS A 149 -4.04 -18.36 9.97
N ASP A 150 -4.58 -19.32 10.73
CA ASP A 150 -5.61 -20.26 10.28
C ASP A 150 -7.02 -19.86 10.69
N GLY A 151 -7.18 -18.70 11.34
CA GLY A 151 -8.46 -18.19 11.83
C GLY A 151 -8.93 -18.82 13.14
N LYS A 152 -8.12 -19.66 13.79
CA LYS A 152 -8.45 -20.23 15.11
C LYS A 152 -8.17 -19.20 16.18
N ILE A 153 -9.07 -19.06 17.15
CA ILE A 153 -8.83 -18.19 18.31
C ILE A 153 -7.69 -18.79 19.14
N ILE A 154 -6.60 -18.04 19.29
CA ILE A 154 -5.43 -18.44 20.10
C ILE A 154 -5.47 -17.83 21.49
N LYS A 155 -6.12 -16.68 21.66
CA LYS A 155 -6.20 -15.96 22.93
C LYS A 155 -7.49 -15.16 23.00
N LYS A 156 -8.09 -15.14 24.19
CA LYS A 156 -9.14 -14.19 24.56
C LYS A 156 -8.69 -13.42 25.78
N GLU A 157 -8.77 -12.11 25.72
CA GLU A 157 -8.50 -11.23 26.86
C GLU A 157 -9.80 -10.57 27.27
N ASN A 158 -10.22 -10.81 28.51
CA ASN A 158 -11.46 -10.26 29.03
C ASN A 158 -11.19 -8.93 29.73
N TYR A 159 -11.63 -7.85 29.09
CA TYR A 159 -11.57 -6.50 29.62
C TYR A 159 -12.93 -6.01 30.13
N MET A 160 -13.91 -6.91 30.32
CA MET A 160 -15.13 -6.61 31.07
C MET A 160 -14.79 -6.43 32.56
N LYS A 161 -14.14 -5.31 32.91
CA LYS A 161 -13.91 -4.89 34.30
C LYS A 161 -14.73 -3.64 34.61
N ASN A 162 -15.92 -3.89 35.20
CA ASN A 162 -16.63 -3.10 36.22
C ASN A 162 -16.59 -1.55 36.17
N LYS A 163 -17.74 -0.92 35.84
CA LYS A 163 -18.52 0.03 36.69
C LYS A 163 -19.65 0.77 35.95
N TYR A 164 -19.63 0.80 34.62
CA TYR A 164 -20.49 1.69 33.81
C TYR A 164 -21.71 1.00 33.16
N ARG A 165 -21.90 -0.31 33.38
CA ARG A 165 -23.15 -1.02 33.07
C ARG A 165 -24.08 -0.91 34.28
N LYS A 166 -24.75 0.24 34.45
CA LYS A 166 -25.95 0.36 35.27
C LYS A 166 -27.17 0.45 34.36
#